data_AF-A0A6A5VFG9-F1
#
_entry.id   AF-A0A6A5VFG9-F1
#
_cell.length_a   1.000
_cell.length_b   1.000
_cell.length_c   1.000
_cell.angle_alpha   90.00
_cell.angle_beta   90.00
_cell.angle_gamma   90.00
#
_symmetry.space_group_name_H-M   'P 1'
#
loop_
_entity.id
_entity.type
_entity.pdbx_description
1 polymer ?
#
loop_
_entity_poly.entity_id
_entity_poly.type
_entity_poly.pdbx_seq_one_letter_code
_entity_poly.pdbx_strand_id
1 'polypeptide(L)'
;EEFHFLVSSSQLCIVSNYFEAMVVHEFSEATPEAKGQNCHIKAHGLNPKAMEIILNIGHCQTAKVPRKIGDLELLTHLAVFVDFYHMHDAVALYSE
;
A
#
# COMPACT_ATOMS: atom_id res chain seq x y z
N GLU A 1 -19.28 -0.39 0.65
CA GLU A 1 -18.86 0.96 0.26
C GLU A 1 -17.63 0.85 -0.62
N GLU A 2 -17.42 1.82 -1.52
CA GLU A 2 -16.25 1.88 -2.41
C GLU A 2 -15.30 2.96 -1.88
N PHE A 3 -14.00 2.64 -1.80
CA PHE A 3 -12.96 3.53 -1.30
C PHE A 3 -11.90 3.71 -2.38
N HIS A 4 -11.49 4.96 -2.62
CA HIS A 4 -10.46 5.30 -3.59
C HIS A 4 -9.25 5.91 -2.88
N PHE A 5 -8.08 5.40 -3.22
CA PHE A 5 -6.80 5.90 -2.71
C PHE A 5 -5.96 6.40 -3.88
N LEU A 6 -5.54 7.66 -3.83
CA LEU A 6 -4.59 8.22 -4.78
C LEU A 6 -3.20 8.21 -4.15
N VAL A 7 -2.29 7.47 -4.79
CA VAL A 7 -0.98 7.13 -4.24
C VAL A 7 0.09 7.23 -5.31
N SER A 8 1.33 7.44 -4.88
CA SER A 8 2.48 7.48 -5.79
C SER A 8 2.94 6.04 -6.08
N SER A 9 2.86 5.61 -7.34
CA SER A 9 3.38 4.32 -7.78
C SER A 9 4.87 4.15 -7.46
N SER A 10 5.67 5.21 -7.65
CA SER A 10 7.10 5.18 -7.35
C SER A 10 7.40 4.88 -5.88
N GLN A 11 6.63 5.45 -4.96
CA GLN A 11 6.80 5.16 -3.52
C GLN A 11 6.36 3.73 -3.20
N LEU A 12 5.26 3.26 -3.80
CA LEU A 12 4.81 1.88 -3.61
C LEU A 12 5.85 0.86 -4.08
N CYS A 13 6.51 1.09 -5.23
CA CYS A 13 7.59 0.22 -5.70
C CYS A 13 8.77 0.18 -4.73
N ILE A 14 9.13 1.31 -4.11
CA ILE A 14 10.25 1.38 -3.16
C ILE A 14 9.98 0.53 -1.91
N VAL A 15 8.74 0.48 -1.44
CA VAL A 15 8.39 -0.14 -0.15
C VAL A 15 7.84 -1.57 -0.29
N SER A 16 7.65 -2.05 -1.51
CA SER A 16 7.01 -3.33 -1.79
C SER A 16 7.42 -3.90 -3.15
N ASN A 17 8.06 -5.07 -3.11
CA ASN A 17 8.37 -5.83 -4.33
C ASN A 17 7.10 -6.30 -5.05
N TYR A 18 5.99 -6.48 -4.32
CA TYR A 18 4.70 -6.84 -4.92
C TYR A 18 4.18 -5.71 -5.81
N PHE A 19 4.20 -4.46 -5.31
CA PHE A 19 3.79 -3.32 -6.12
C PHE A 19 4.78 -3.01 -7.24
N GLU A 20 6.08 -3.19 -7.01
CA GLU A 20 7.07 -3.08 -8.08
C GLU A 20 6.77 -4.05 -9.23
N ALA A 21 6.57 -5.34 -8.91
CA ALA A 21 6.23 -6.34 -9.91
C ALA A 21 4.92 -6.01 -10.62
N MET A 22 3.89 -5.59 -9.88
CA MET A 22 2.59 -5.21 -10.46
C MET A 22 2.72 -4.04 -11.43
N VAL A 23 3.42 -2.96 -11.03
CA VAL A 23 3.65 -1.79 -11.87
C VAL A 23 4.50 -2.18 -13.09
N VAL A 24 5.59 -2.92 -12.91
CA VAL A 24 6.42 -3.35 -14.05
C VAL A 24 5.62 -4.23 -15.02
N HIS A 25 4.78 -5.15 -14.53
CA HIS A 25 3.96 -5.99 -15.39
C HIS A 25 2.87 -5.20 -16.11
N GLU A 26 2.12 -4.32 -15.43
CA GLU A 26 1.09 -3.49 -16.07
C GLU A 26 1.66 -2.47 -17.05
N PHE A 27 2.87 -1.97 -16.80
CA PHE A 27 3.56 -0.99 -17.66
C PHE A 27 4.57 -1.64 -18.62
N SER A 28 4.65 -2.97 -18.72
CA SER A 28 5.63 -3.66 -19.59
C SER A 28 5.41 -3.41 -21.09
N GLU A 29 4.25 -2.89 -21.48
CA GLU A 29 3.92 -2.49 -22.85
C GLU A 29 3.89 -0.95 -23.07
N ALA A 30 4.37 -0.17 -22.10
CA ALA A 30 4.25 1.29 -22.14
C ALA A 30 5.29 1.94 -23.07
N THR A 31 4.83 2.44 -24.22
CA THR A 31 5.53 3.50 -24.95
C THR A 31 5.78 4.71 -24.04
N PRO A 32 6.78 5.57 -24.35
CA PRO A 32 7.12 6.76 -23.54
C PRO A 32 5.95 7.72 -23.25
N GLU A 33 4.83 7.57 -23.94
CA GLU A 33 3.60 8.35 -23.77
C GLU A 33 2.80 8.02 -22.48
N ALA A 34 3.09 6.90 -21.80
CA ALA A 34 2.38 6.50 -20.58
C ALA A 34 2.79 7.28 -19.31
N LYS A 35 3.79 8.17 -19.41
CA LYS A 35 4.22 9.04 -18.30
C LYS A 35 3.09 10.03 -17.96
N GLY A 36 2.22 9.65 -17.02
CA GLY A 36 1.12 10.47 -16.53
C GLY A 36 -0.25 9.80 -16.49
N GLN A 37 -0.37 8.53 -16.89
CA GLN A 37 -1.62 7.78 -16.74
C GLN A 37 -1.74 7.19 -15.32
N ASN A 38 -2.87 7.46 -14.66
CA ASN A 38 -3.20 6.83 -13.39
C ASN A 38 -3.43 5.32 -13.64
N CYS A 39 -2.67 4.47 -12.96
CA CYS A 39 -2.96 3.04 -12.86
C CYS A 39 -4.10 2.85 -11.85
N HIS A 40 -5.13 2.09 -12.24
CA HIS A 40 -6.29 1.80 -11.40
C HIS A 40 -6.27 0.34 -10.96
N ILE A 41 -5.83 0.10 -9.73
CA ILE A 41 -5.83 -1.23 -9.13
C ILE A 41 -7.15 -1.43 -8.38
N LYS A 42 -7.88 -2.49 -8.71
CA LYS A 42 -9.09 -2.89 -8.00
C LYS A 42 -8.76 -3.99 -7.00
N ALA A 43 -9.18 -3.80 -5.75
CA ALA A 43 -9.07 -4.81 -4.72
C ALA A 43 -10.41 -4.94 -3.98
N HIS A 44 -10.78 -6.18 -3.65
CA HIS A 44 -12.06 -6.53 -3.05
C HIS A 44 -11.86 -7.13 -1.66
N GLY A 45 -12.81 -6.89 -0.75
CA GLY A 45 -12.79 -7.50 0.60
C GLY A 45 -11.76 -6.90 1.56
N LEU A 46 -11.20 -5.73 1.25
CA LEU A 46 -10.21 -5.07 2.09
C LEU A 46 -10.87 -4.20 3.17
N ASN A 47 -10.27 -4.18 4.36
CA ASN A 47 -10.58 -3.18 5.37
C ASN A 47 -9.96 -1.82 4.95
N PRO A 48 -10.76 -0.77 4.70
CA PRO A 48 -10.27 0.49 4.14
C PRO A 48 -9.33 1.23 5.10
N LYS A 49 -9.56 1.11 6.41
CA LYS A 49 -8.72 1.75 7.43
C LYS A 49 -7.36 1.06 7.54
N ALA A 50 -7.32 -0.27 7.46
CA ALA A 50 -6.06 -1.00 7.39
C ALA A 50 -5.24 -0.61 6.14
N MET A 51 -5.92 -0.46 5.00
CA MET A 51 -5.29 -0.04 3.74
C MET A 51 -4.73 1.38 3.86
N GLU A 52 -5.52 2.32 4.40
CA GLU A 52 -5.06 3.70 4.63
C GLU A 52 -3.79 3.76 5.48
N ILE A 53 -3.71 2.97 6.56
CA ILE A 53 -2.54 2.92 7.44
C ILE A 53 -1.30 2.40 6.69
N ILE A 54 -1.44 1.30 5.95
CA ILE A 54 -0.33 0.71 5.18
C ILE A 54 0.18 1.69 4.12
N LEU A 55 -0.72 2.38 3.41
CA LEU A 55 -0.35 3.39 2.42
C LEU A 55 0.31 4.61 3.07
N ASN A 56 -0.16 5.05 4.24
CA ASN A 56 0.48 6.13 4.98
C ASN A 56 1.90 5.74 5.43
N ILE A 57 2.12 4.50 5.87
CA ILE A 57 3.46 3.98 6.20
C ILE A 57 4.34 3.97 4.95
N GLY A 58 3.86 3.39 3.84
CA GLY A 58 4.60 3.32 2.57
C GLY A 58 4.92 4.69 1.95
N HIS A 59 4.21 5.74 2.35
CA HIS A 59 4.47 7.12 1.91
C HIS A 59 5.14 7.99 2.96
N CYS A 60 5.69 7.41 4.03
CA CYS A 60 6.36 8.15 5.10
C CYS A 60 5.47 9.23 5.75
N GLN A 61 4.14 9.07 5.71
CA GLN A 61 3.18 9.99 6.31
C GLN A 61 3.02 9.67 7.80
N THR A 62 4.14 9.63 8.52
CA THR A 62 4.26 9.08 9.89
C THR A 62 3.31 9.75 10.89
N ALA A 63 2.99 11.03 10.69
CA ALA A 63 2.02 11.78 11.51
C ALA A 63 0.58 11.26 11.40
N LYS A 64 0.23 10.56 10.32
CA LYS A 64 -1.09 9.95 10.10
C LYS A 64 -1.18 8.49 10.53
N VAL A 65 -0.05 7.89 10.91
CA VAL A 65 0.00 6.49 11.36
C VAL A 65 -0.35 6.44 12.86
N PRO A 66 -1.40 5.72 13.27
CA PRO A 66 -1.76 5.61 14.68
C PRO A 66 -0.65 4.92 15.47
N ARG A 67 -0.27 5.49 16.63
CA ARG A 67 0.77 4.93 17.50
C ARG A 67 0.31 3.74 18.34
N LYS A 68 -1.00 3.55 18.46
CA LYS A 68 -1.60 2.44 19.19
C LYS A 68 -2.80 1.95 18.41
N ILE A 69 -2.90 0.64 18.27
CA ILE A 69 -4.06 0.00 17.67
C ILE A 69 -4.65 -0.90 18.76
N GLY A 70 -5.78 -0.47 19.31
CA GLY A 70 -6.50 -1.23 20.35
C GLY A 70 -7.50 -2.24 19.80
N ASP A 71 -7.66 -2.30 18.48
CA ASP A 71 -8.61 -3.15 17.78
C ASP A 71 -7.88 -4.34 17.14
N LEU A 72 -8.19 -5.56 17.61
CA LEU A 72 -7.59 -6.80 17.14
C LEU A 72 -7.95 -7.11 15.68
N GLU A 73 -9.15 -6.74 15.25
CA GLU A 73 -9.58 -6.97 13.86
C GLU A 73 -8.75 -6.11 12.91
N LEU A 74 -8.57 -4.83 13.24
CA LEU A 74 -7.70 -3.92 12.48
C LEU A 74 -6.25 -4.41 12.45
N LEU A 75 -5.70 -4.87 13.59
CA LEU A 75 -4.36 -5.47 13.63
C LEU A 75 -4.24 -6.71 12.73
N THR A 76 -5.27 -7.54 12.71
CA THR A 76 -5.30 -8.74 11.87
C THR A 76 -5.26 -8.38 10.39
N HIS A 77 -6.07 -7.39 9.97
CA HIS A 77 -6.04 -6.90 8.59
C HIS A 77 -4.69 -6.29 8.22
N LEU A 78 -4.06 -5.54 9.12
CA LEU A 78 -2.73 -4.98 8.90
C LEU A 78 -1.69 -6.09 8.71
N ALA A 79 -1.70 -7.11 9.56
CA ALA A 79 -0.78 -8.25 9.42
C ALA A 79 -0.96 -8.97 8.07
N VAL A 80 -2.21 -9.20 7.66
CA VAL A 80 -2.53 -9.79 6.34
C VAL A 80 -2.00 -8.90 5.21
N PHE A 81 -2.15 -7.58 5.31
CA PHE A 81 -1.69 -6.66 4.26
C PHE A 81 -0.17 -6.55 4.21
N VAL A 82 0.51 -6.53 5.35
CA VAL A 82 1.98 -6.52 5.40
C VAL A 82 2.54 -7.77 4.73
N ASP A 83 1.98 -8.94 5.04
CA ASP A 83 2.39 -10.20 4.44
C ASP A 83 2.07 -10.22 2.94
N PHE A 84 0.81 -9.94 2.57
CA PHE A 84 0.35 -10.01 1.18
C PHE A 84 1.04 -9.01 0.25
N TYR A 85 1.27 -7.77 0.71
CA TYR A 85 1.94 -6.72 -0.07
C TYR A 85 3.45 -6.70 0.17
N HIS A 86 4.03 -7.63 0.92
CA HIS A 86 5.47 -7.73 1.17
C HIS A 86 6.07 -6.42 1.75
N MET A 87 5.39 -5.78 2.70
CA MET A 87 5.78 -4.48 3.28
C MET A 87 6.47 -4.58 4.66
N HIS A 88 7.09 -5.73 4.95
CA HIS A 88 7.70 -6.03 6.26
C HIS A 88 8.70 -4.97 6.72
N ASP A 89 9.62 -4.56 5.84
CA ASP A 89 10.66 -3.57 6.17
C ASP A 89 10.07 -2.19 6.43
N ALA A 90 9.03 -1.80 5.67
CA ALA A 90 8.37 -0.51 5.85
C ALA A 90 7.62 -0.41 7.18
N VAL A 91 7.08 -1.54 7.66
CA VAL A 91 6.32 -1.60 8.92
C VAL A 91 7.20 -1.89 10.14
N ALA A 92 8.45 -2.33 9.96
CA ALA A 92 9.34 -2.70 11.06
C ALA A 92 9.51 -1.62 12.15
N LEU A 93 9.45 -0.33 11.78
CA LEU A 93 9.52 0.80 12.71
C LEU A 93 8.25 1.01 13.56
N TYR A 94 7.20 0.25 13.30
CA TYR A 94 5.88 0.35 13.93
C TYR A 94 5.44 -0.95 14.61
N SER A 95 6.26 -2.01 14.53
CA SER A 95 5.93 -3.34 15.02
C SER A 95 6.37 -3.61 16.47
N GLU A 96 6.63 -2.56 17.25
CA GLU A 96 6.96 -2.63 18.68
C GLU A 96 5.77 -2.30 19.58
#